data_AF-A0A847IUA1-F1
#
_entry.id   AF-A0A847IUA1-F1
#
_cell.length_a   1.000
_cell.length_b   1.000
_cell.length_c   1.000
_cell.angle_alpha   90.00
_cell.angle_beta   90.00
_cell.angle_gamma   90.00
#
_symmetry.space_group_name_H-M   'P 1'
#
loop_
_entity.id
_entity.type
_entity.pdbx_description
1 polymer ?
#
loop_
_entity_poly.entity_id
_entity_poly.type
_entity_poly.pdbx_seq_one_letter_code
_entity_poly.pdbx_strand_id
1 'polypeptide(L)'
;MAKFGLHFCSVVLLFFALTLPAQEVSVKALEVKPNPDSTILLIADNFNEPALLPLQDSLLYAQILDAIAAANAYQLSEYFDVAVNLILPQNEGAYSKKQATQLLKYFFEKNPVKEFLLEYEDKTDKDLTYLIGFYTTTDNRVFRVFILIKKLNDTELIRQIQFEEK
;
A
#
# COMPACT_ATOMS: atom_id res chain seq x y z
N MET A 1 -11.27 -62.47 -16.76
CA MET A 1 -12.58 -61.95 -17.24
C MET A 1 -13.15 -61.13 -16.08
N ALA A 2 -13.53 -59.86 -16.13
CA ALA A 2 -13.61 -58.81 -17.15
C ALA A 2 -13.41 -57.46 -16.41
N LYS A 3 -12.47 -56.60 -16.84
CA LYS A 3 -12.69 -55.31 -17.52
C LYS A 3 -13.76 -54.40 -16.90
N PHE A 4 -13.30 -53.40 -16.12
CA PHE A 4 -14.02 -52.18 -15.79
C PHE A 4 -13.83 -51.16 -16.92
N GLY A 5 -14.93 -50.67 -17.48
CA GLY A 5 -14.95 -49.67 -18.55
C GLY A 5 -15.65 -48.39 -18.09
N LEU A 6 -15.03 -47.27 -18.48
CA LEU A 6 -15.60 -45.95 -18.81
C LEU A 6 -16.72 -45.39 -17.92
N HIS A 7 -16.39 -44.33 -17.18
CA HIS A 7 -17.34 -43.25 -16.90
C HIS A 7 -16.89 -41.97 -17.60
N PHE A 8 -17.85 -41.37 -18.29
CA PHE A 8 -17.74 -40.26 -19.22
C PHE A 8 -17.45 -38.91 -18.53
N CYS A 9 -16.64 -38.13 -19.25
CA CYS A 9 -16.52 -36.68 -19.34
C CYS A 9 -17.73 -35.82 -18.92
N SER A 10 -17.47 -34.78 -18.10
CA SER A 10 -18.00 -33.39 -18.19
C SER A 10 -18.16 -32.75 -16.81
N VAL A 11 -17.25 -31.86 -16.41
CA VAL A 11 -17.63 -30.57 -15.81
C VAL A 11 -16.60 -29.54 -16.27
N VAL A 12 -17.03 -28.75 -17.23
CA VAL A 12 -16.36 -27.58 -17.81
C VAL A 12 -16.57 -26.39 -16.87
N LEU A 13 -15.50 -25.61 -16.70
CA LEU A 13 -15.45 -24.17 -16.40
C LEU A 13 -16.77 -23.49 -16.00
N LEU A 14 -16.88 -23.11 -14.73
CA LEU A 14 -17.76 -22.03 -14.25
C LEU A 14 -16.90 -20.91 -13.66
N PHE A 15 -16.10 -20.31 -14.54
CA PHE A 15 -15.67 -18.91 -14.44
C PHE A 15 -16.56 -18.12 -15.41
N PHE A 16 -16.82 -16.84 -15.08
CA PHE A 16 -17.68 -15.88 -15.79
C PHE A 16 -19.18 -15.95 -15.51
N ALA A 17 -19.67 -15.02 -14.68
CA ALA A 17 -20.57 -13.94 -15.12
C ALA A 17 -21.21 -13.24 -13.90
N LEU A 18 -20.50 -12.29 -13.31
CA LEU A 18 -21.14 -11.17 -12.61
C LEU A 18 -20.77 -9.90 -13.36
N THR A 19 -21.44 -9.72 -14.50
CA THR A 19 -21.51 -8.45 -15.22
C THR A 19 -22.33 -7.48 -14.37
N LEU A 20 -21.65 -6.55 -13.71
CA LEU A 20 -22.27 -5.35 -13.16
C LEU A 20 -22.89 -4.55 -14.33
N PRO A 21 -24.14 -4.08 -14.23
CA PRO A 21 -24.72 -3.25 -15.28
C PRO A 21 -23.99 -1.91 -15.33
N ALA A 22 -23.36 -1.64 -16.47
CA ALA A 22 -22.94 -0.29 -16.84
C ALA A 22 -24.20 0.59 -16.88
N GLN A 23 -24.30 1.57 -16.00
CA GLN A 23 -25.28 2.64 -16.13
C GLN A 23 -24.79 3.59 -17.24
N GLU A 24 -25.48 3.55 -18.38
CA GLU A 24 -25.36 4.58 -19.40
C GLU A 24 -25.87 5.91 -18.84
N VAL A 25 -24.96 6.86 -18.61
CA VAL A 25 -25.33 8.25 -18.37
C VAL A 25 -25.66 8.89 -19.71
N SER A 26 -26.95 9.15 -19.94
CA SER A 26 -27.44 9.89 -21.09
C SER A 26 -26.95 11.34 -21.02
N VAL A 27 -25.85 11.65 -21.71
CA VAL A 27 -25.47 13.02 -22.02
C VAL A 27 -26.44 13.55 -23.07
N LYS A 28 -27.44 14.29 -22.61
CA LYS A 28 -28.33 15.08 -23.47
C LYS A 28 -27.49 16.24 -24.03
N ALA A 29 -27.04 16.08 -25.26
CA ALA A 29 -26.37 17.14 -26.01
C ALA A 29 -27.33 18.34 -26.16
N LEU A 30 -26.99 19.46 -25.52
CA LEU A 30 -27.55 20.75 -25.88
C LEU A 30 -26.74 21.26 -27.07
N GLU A 31 -27.35 21.29 -28.26
CA GLU A 31 -26.78 21.92 -29.44
C GLU A 31 -26.50 23.41 -29.15
N VAL A 32 -25.23 23.80 -29.15
CA VAL A 32 -24.81 25.20 -29.21
C VAL A 32 -24.68 25.58 -30.69
N LYS A 33 -25.60 26.42 -31.18
CA LYS A 33 -25.53 26.98 -32.53
C LYS A 33 -24.30 27.90 -32.62
N PRO A 34 -23.36 27.69 -33.58
CA PRO A 34 -22.19 28.56 -33.70
C PRO A 34 -22.61 29.94 -34.21
N ASN A 35 -22.33 30.98 -33.43
CA ASN A 35 -22.35 32.37 -33.90
C ASN A 35 -20.90 32.78 -34.19
N PRO A 36 -20.53 33.09 -35.44
CA PRO A 36 -19.17 33.45 -35.80
C PRO A 36 -18.95 34.92 -35.50
N ASP A 37 -18.28 35.24 -34.39
CA ASP A 37 -17.44 36.44 -34.28
C ASP A 37 -16.51 36.27 -33.06
N SER A 38 -15.33 35.74 -33.35
CA SER A 38 -14.26 35.46 -32.41
C SER A 38 -13.58 36.72 -31.90
N THR A 39 -13.53 36.92 -30.57
CA THR A 39 -12.28 36.92 -29.79
C THR A 39 -12.62 36.86 -28.29
N ILE A 40 -12.10 35.79 -27.67
CA ILE A 40 -12.21 35.29 -26.29
C ILE A 40 -12.04 36.37 -25.20
N LEU A 41 -12.97 36.42 -24.24
CA LEU A 41 -12.71 36.85 -22.86
C LEU A 41 -12.98 35.69 -21.91
N LEU A 42 -12.00 35.48 -21.03
CA LEU A 42 -11.86 34.43 -20.04
C LEU A 42 -13.06 34.38 -19.09
N ILE A 43 -13.72 33.22 -19.02
CA ILE A 43 -14.74 32.93 -18.01
C ILE A 43 -14.01 32.40 -16.77
N ALA A 44 -14.28 32.99 -15.62
CA ALA A 44 -13.85 32.49 -14.32
C ALA A 44 -14.48 31.12 -14.09
N ASP A 45 -13.66 30.08 -14.08
CA ASP A 45 -14.08 28.75 -13.67
C ASP A 45 -14.25 28.72 -12.15
N ASN A 46 -15.50 28.59 -11.73
CA ASN A 46 -15.87 28.29 -10.36
C ASN A 46 -15.55 26.81 -10.07
N PHE A 47 -14.28 26.54 -9.78
CA PHE A 47 -13.78 25.22 -9.41
C PHE A 47 -14.25 24.86 -7.99
N ASN A 48 -15.28 24.02 -7.91
CA ASN A 48 -15.50 23.21 -6.71
C ASN A 48 -14.54 22.02 -6.78
N GLU A 49 -13.27 22.28 -6.41
CA GLU A 49 -12.21 21.26 -6.30
C GLU A 49 -12.60 20.19 -5.28
N PRO A 50 -12.59 18.89 -5.63
CA PRO A 50 -12.61 17.83 -4.62
C PRO A 50 -11.30 17.90 -3.82
N ALA A 51 -11.41 17.95 -2.49
CA ALA A 51 -10.27 18.07 -1.59
C ALA A 51 -9.14 17.09 -1.95
N LEU A 52 -8.05 17.62 -2.50
CA LEU A 52 -6.80 16.90 -2.67
C LEU A 52 -6.30 16.52 -1.27
N LEU A 53 -6.12 15.22 -1.04
CA LEU A 53 -5.35 14.75 0.12
C LEU A 53 -3.98 15.48 0.09
N PRO A 54 -3.48 16.00 1.22
CA PRO A 54 -2.24 16.75 1.23
C PRO A 54 -1.10 15.87 0.69
N LEU A 55 -0.43 16.33 -0.36
CA LEU A 55 0.66 15.64 -1.07
C LEU A 55 1.81 15.18 -0.16
N GLN A 56 1.89 15.75 1.05
CA GLN A 56 2.91 15.47 2.05
C GLN A 56 2.86 14.03 2.58
N ASP A 57 1.66 13.49 2.80
CA ASP A 57 1.47 12.15 3.38
C ASP A 57 1.98 11.08 2.41
N SER A 58 1.70 11.27 1.11
CA SER A 58 2.16 10.38 0.04
C SER A 58 3.69 10.33 -0.06
N LEU A 59 4.37 11.46 0.12
CA LEU A 59 5.83 11.50 0.08
C LEU A 59 6.47 10.80 1.28
N LEU A 60 5.91 10.97 2.48
CA LEU A 60 6.38 10.30 3.69
C LEU A 60 6.33 8.77 3.52
N TYR A 61 5.17 8.24 3.09
CA TYR A 61 5.00 6.80 2.96
C TYR A 61 5.90 6.22 1.88
N ALA A 62 6.06 6.92 0.75
CA ALA A 62 7.02 6.53 -0.29
C ALA A 62 8.43 6.36 0.30
N GLN A 63 8.90 7.30 1.12
CA GLN A 63 10.24 7.21 1.73
C GLN A 63 10.38 6.05 2.74
N ILE A 64 9.31 5.74 3.48
CA ILE A 64 9.28 4.57 4.39
C ILE A 64 9.38 3.28 3.57
N LEU A 65 8.60 3.17 2.49
CA LEU A 65 8.59 2.00 1.62
C LEU A 65 9.93 1.83 0.90
N ASP A 66 10.54 2.91 0.41
CA ASP A 66 11.87 2.90 -0.19
C ASP A 66 12.94 2.44 0.80
N ALA A 67 12.88 2.90 2.06
CA ALA A 67 13.83 2.48 3.08
C ALA A 67 13.74 0.97 3.37
N ILE A 68 12.53 0.39 3.31
CA ILE A 68 12.32 -1.05 3.46
C ILE A 68 12.77 -1.82 2.22
N ALA A 69 12.43 -1.33 1.03
CA ALA A 69 12.85 -1.92 -0.25
C ALA A 69 14.38 -1.92 -0.41
N ALA A 70 15.06 -0.91 0.14
CA ALA A 70 16.52 -0.84 0.20
C ALA A 70 17.13 -1.58 1.41
N ALA A 71 16.31 -2.16 2.28
CA ALA A 71 16.71 -2.77 3.55
C ALA A 71 17.63 -1.85 4.40
N ASN A 72 17.33 -0.55 4.40
CA ASN A 72 18.12 0.49 5.06
C ASN A 72 17.50 0.87 6.41
N ALA A 73 17.91 0.18 7.47
CA ALA A 73 17.41 0.41 8.82
C ALA A 73 17.69 1.84 9.35
N TYR A 74 18.78 2.48 8.93
CA TYR A 74 19.10 3.84 9.36
C TYR A 74 18.12 4.85 8.76
N GLN A 75 17.91 4.77 7.45
CA GLN A 75 16.94 5.62 6.75
C GLN A 75 15.52 5.41 7.28
N LEU A 76 15.13 4.14 7.51
CA LEU A 76 13.82 3.82 8.07
C LEU A 76 13.64 4.40 9.49
N SER A 77 14.71 4.44 10.28
CA SER A 77 14.63 4.95 11.65
C SER A 77 14.37 6.45 11.76
N GLU A 78 14.55 7.22 10.69
CA GLU A 78 14.21 8.64 10.66
C GLU A 78 12.71 8.90 10.90
N TYR A 79 11.89 7.88 10.67
CA TYR A 79 10.44 7.93 10.86
C TYR A 79 9.98 7.29 12.17
N PHE A 80 10.88 6.83 13.04
CA PHE A 80 10.50 6.15 14.29
C PHE A 80 10.02 7.12 15.37
N ASP A 81 9.00 6.68 16.11
CA ASP A 81 8.67 7.27 17.41
C ASP A 81 9.80 6.96 18.43
N VAL A 82 9.76 7.62 19.60
CA VAL A 82 10.71 7.43 20.70
C VAL A 82 10.78 5.96 21.13
N ALA A 83 9.62 5.29 21.14
CA ALA A 83 9.48 3.87 21.40
C ALA A 83 8.72 3.19 20.25
N VAL A 84 9.31 2.12 19.71
CA VAL A 84 8.76 1.33 18.60
C VAL A 84 8.48 -0.08 19.11
N ASN A 85 7.27 -0.57 18.87
CA ASN A 85 6.95 -1.98 19.02
C ASN A 85 7.51 -2.74 17.81
N LEU A 86 8.52 -3.57 18.03
CA LEU A 86 9.20 -4.31 16.97
C LEU A 86 8.92 -5.79 17.16
N ILE A 87 8.34 -6.43 16.14
CA ILE A 87 8.03 -7.86 16.12
C ILE A 87 8.79 -8.48 14.95
N LEU A 88 9.85 -9.19 15.26
CA LEU A 88 10.67 -9.97 14.33
C LEU A 88 10.64 -11.44 14.78
N PRO A 89 10.95 -12.41 13.91
CA PRO A 89 10.88 -13.84 14.26
C PRO A 89 11.66 -14.26 15.52
N GLN A 90 12.68 -13.50 15.90
CA GLN A 90 13.56 -13.79 17.06
C GLN A 90 13.50 -12.72 18.15
N ASN A 91 12.83 -11.58 17.91
CA ASN A 91 12.84 -10.44 18.82
C ASN A 91 11.47 -9.79 18.82
N GLU A 92 10.84 -9.69 19.98
CA GLU A 92 9.55 -9.03 20.15
C GLU A 92 9.58 -8.13 21.37
N GLY A 93 9.09 -6.90 21.22
CA GLY A 93 8.88 -5.98 22.33
C GLY A 93 8.93 -4.51 21.96
N ALA A 94 8.84 -3.67 22.98
CA ALA A 94 9.01 -2.22 22.85
C ALA A 94 10.49 -1.84 23.00
N TYR A 95 11.03 -1.15 22.01
CA TYR A 95 12.43 -0.73 21.94
C TYR A 95 12.55 0.76 21.71
N SER A 96 13.63 1.38 22.20
CA SER A 96 13.98 2.74 21.79
C SER A 96 14.28 2.80 20.29
N LYS A 97 14.14 3.97 19.65
CA LYS A 97 14.56 4.20 18.25
C LYS A 97 15.92 3.57 17.95
N LYS A 98 16.94 3.83 18.77
CA LYS A 98 18.30 3.29 18.59
C LYS A 98 18.36 1.77 18.64
N GLN A 99 17.67 1.13 19.59
CA GLN A 99 17.64 -0.33 19.73
C GLN A 99 16.90 -0.96 18.55
N ALA A 100 15.74 -0.42 18.17
CA ALA A 100 14.97 -0.88 17.02
C ALA A 100 15.79 -0.79 15.72
N THR A 101 16.52 0.30 15.49
CA THR A 101 17.43 0.44 14.34
C THR A 101 18.47 -0.67 14.29
N GLN A 102 19.10 -1.02 15.42
CA GLN A 102 20.13 -2.06 15.46
C GLN A 102 19.55 -3.45 15.22
N LEU A 103 18.37 -3.74 15.80
CA LEU A 103 17.68 -5.02 15.59
C LEU A 103 17.23 -5.18 14.13
N LEU A 104 16.69 -4.14 13.52
CA LEU A 104 16.31 -4.15 12.10
C LEU A 104 17.52 -4.25 11.18
N LYS A 105 18.62 -3.56 11.49
CA LYS A 105 19.89 -3.70 10.74
C LYS A 105 20.35 -5.15 10.74
N TYR A 106 20.40 -5.78 11.91
CA TYR A 106 20.77 -7.19 12.03
C TYR A 106 19.78 -8.10 11.27
N PHE A 107 18.48 -7.83 11.35
CA PHE A 107 17.47 -8.57 10.60
C PHE A 107 17.68 -8.46 9.08
N PHE A 108 17.90 -7.27 8.54
CA PHE A 108 18.15 -7.04 7.11
C PHE A 108 19.46 -7.67 6.64
N GLU A 109 20.52 -7.66 7.46
CA GLU A 109 21.78 -8.36 7.14
C GLU A 109 21.60 -9.89 7.08
N LYS A 110 20.73 -10.46 7.94
CA LYS A 110 20.42 -11.90 7.96
C LYS A 110 19.39 -12.33 6.91
N ASN A 111 18.63 -11.39 6.40
CA ASN A 111 17.55 -11.62 5.44
C ASN A 111 17.69 -10.64 4.28
N PRO A 112 18.73 -10.73 3.42
CA PRO A 112 18.95 -9.75 2.37
C PRO A 112 17.75 -9.65 1.44
N VAL A 113 17.26 -8.42 1.21
CA VAL A 113 16.09 -8.16 0.37
C VAL A 113 16.38 -8.50 -1.08
N LYS A 114 15.41 -9.16 -1.72
CA LYS A 114 15.33 -9.30 -3.18
C LYS A 114 14.28 -8.36 -3.75
N GLU A 115 13.14 -8.27 -3.07
CA GLU A 115 12.01 -7.46 -3.50
C GLU A 115 11.17 -7.07 -2.28
N PHE A 116 10.57 -5.88 -2.36
CA PHE A 116 9.50 -5.47 -1.45
C PHE A 116 8.32 -4.95 -2.27
N LEU A 117 7.11 -5.45 -1.96
CA LEU A 117 5.87 -5.08 -2.64
C LEU A 117 4.84 -4.61 -1.62
N LEU A 118 4.35 -3.38 -1.75
CA LEU A 118 3.19 -2.91 -1.01
C LEU A 118 1.92 -3.57 -1.55
N GLU A 119 1.12 -4.16 -0.66
CA GLU A 119 -0.17 -4.77 -1.01
C GLU A 119 -1.35 -3.87 -0.59
N TYR A 120 -1.23 -3.20 0.56
CA TYR A 120 -2.33 -2.44 1.14
C TYR A 120 -1.82 -1.23 1.90
N GLU A 121 -2.43 -0.08 1.64
CA GLU A 121 -2.28 1.16 2.39
C GLU A 121 -3.68 1.62 2.79
N ASP A 122 -3.89 1.87 4.08
CA ASP A 122 -5.16 2.39 4.57
C ASP A 122 -4.98 3.41 5.69
N LYS A 123 -5.81 4.45 5.64
CA LYS A 123 -5.96 5.44 6.69
C LYS A 123 -7.30 5.19 7.36
N THR A 124 -7.28 4.43 8.45
CA THR A 124 -8.52 3.97 9.09
C THR A 124 -9.10 5.05 10.01
N ASP A 125 -8.25 5.68 10.83
CA ASP A 125 -8.60 6.81 11.70
C ASP A 125 -7.83 8.06 11.22
N LYS A 126 -8.30 9.26 11.61
CA LYS A 126 -7.60 10.53 11.27
C LYS A 126 -6.12 10.54 11.64
N ASP A 127 -5.74 9.72 12.63
CA ASP A 127 -4.40 9.70 13.20
C ASP A 127 -3.69 8.34 13.07
N LEU A 128 -4.25 7.35 12.37
CA LEU A 128 -3.64 6.02 12.19
C LEU A 128 -3.59 5.63 10.72
N THR A 129 -2.39 5.25 10.27
CA THR A 129 -2.14 4.72 8.93
C THR A 129 -1.49 3.35 9.03
N TYR A 130 -1.97 2.42 8.21
CA TYR A 130 -1.48 1.04 8.11
C TYR A 130 -0.86 0.82 6.74
N LEU A 131 0.37 0.31 6.73
CA LEU A 131 1.04 -0.16 5.51
C LEU A 131 1.29 -1.66 5.63
N ILE A 132 0.87 -2.42 4.63
CA ILE A 132 1.05 -3.87 4.56
C ILE A 132 1.69 -4.22 3.24
N GLY A 133 2.79 -4.97 3.29
CA GLY A 133 3.48 -5.45 2.11
C GLY A 133 4.15 -6.79 2.32
N PHE A 134 4.85 -7.27 1.30
CA PHE A 134 5.64 -8.48 1.33
C PHE A 134 7.10 -8.17 1.07
N TYR A 135 7.95 -8.68 1.95
CA TYR A 135 9.40 -8.62 1.86
C TYR A 135 9.92 -10.00 1.48
N THR A 136 10.39 -10.12 0.25
CA THR A 136 10.96 -11.35 -0.30
C THR A 136 12.47 -11.28 -0.18
N THR A 137 13.08 -12.28 0.45
CA THR A 137 14.53 -12.38 0.59
C THR A 137 15.19 -13.02 -0.63
N THR A 138 16.51 -12.87 -0.73
CA THR A 138 17.34 -13.54 -1.75
C THR A 138 17.30 -15.07 -1.68
N ASP A 139 17.04 -15.65 -0.49
CA ASP A 139 16.83 -17.08 -0.29
C ASP A 139 15.35 -17.53 -0.43
N ASN A 140 14.49 -16.65 -0.96
CA ASN A 140 13.07 -16.88 -1.26
C ASN A 140 12.16 -17.12 -0.04
N ARG A 141 12.58 -16.69 1.16
CA ARG A 141 11.65 -16.53 2.29
C ARG A 141 10.81 -15.29 2.08
N VAL A 142 9.54 -15.33 2.51
CA VAL A 142 8.60 -14.22 2.35
C VAL A 142 8.11 -13.82 3.73
N PHE A 143 8.31 -12.55 4.06
CA PHE A 143 7.78 -11.95 5.27
C PHE A 143 6.62 -11.01 4.91
N ARG A 144 5.49 -11.16 5.57
CA ARG A 144 4.49 -10.10 5.63
C ARG A 144 5.02 -8.98 6.52
N VAL A 145 5.08 -7.78 5.96
CA VAL A 145 5.48 -6.57 6.67
C VAL A 145 4.23 -5.81 7.04
N PHE A 146 4.09 -5.47 8.32
CA PHE A 146 3.03 -4.61 8.83
C PHE A 146 3.67 -3.41 9.53
N ILE A 147 3.20 -2.22 9.18
CA ILE A 147 3.67 -0.95 9.75
C ILE A 147 2.46 -0.18 10.25
N LEU A 148 2.55 0.26 11.51
CA LEU A 148 1.62 1.22 12.09
C LEU A 148 2.29 2.58 12.20
N ILE A 149 1.73 3.56 11.51
CA ILE A 149 2.09 4.96 11.62
C ILE A 149 1.01 5.66 12.42
N LYS A 150 1.42 6.47 13.39
CA LYS A 150 0.51 7.31 14.17
C LYS A 150 0.86 8.77 13.97
N LYS A 151 -0.17 9.59 13.74
CA LYS A 151 -0.07 11.04 13.78
C LYS A 151 -0.11 11.53 15.23
N LEU A 152 0.90 12.32 15.60
CA LEU A 152 1.00 13.03 16.86
C LEU A 152 1.18 14.51 16.53
N ASN A 153 0.13 15.31 16.74
CA ASN A 153 0.05 16.70 16.26
C ASN A 153 0.21 16.76 14.72
N ASP A 154 1.24 17.44 14.23
CA ASP A 154 1.53 17.57 12.80
C ASP A 154 2.69 16.65 12.35
N THR A 155 3.02 15.61 13.12
CA THR A 155 4.09 14.66 12.80
C THR A 155 3.56 13.25 12.78
N GLU A 156 3.83 12.51 11.70
CA GLU A 156 3.52 11.10 11.57
C GLU A 156 4.77 10.26 11.86
N LEU A 157 4.65 9.32 12.80
CA LEU A 157 5.77 8.48 13.25
C LEU A 157 5.36 7.00 13.30
N ILE A 158 6.30 6.13 12.95
CA ILE A 158 6.16 4.68 13.04
C ILE A 158 6.16 4.27 14.51
N ARG A 159 5.09 3.61 14.94
CA ARG A 159 4.94 3.05 16.29
C ARG A 159 5.09 1.54 16.32
N GLN A 160 4.80 0.84 15.22
CA GLN A 160 4.98 -0.60 15.13
C GLN A 160 5.54 -1.02 13.79
N ILE A 161 6.45 -1.99 13.84
CA ILE A 161 6.94 -2.74 12.67
C ILE A 161 6.87 -4.21 13.02
N GLN A 162 6.30 -5.01 12.12
CA GLN A 162 6.24 -6.45 12.26
C GLN A 162 6.67 -7.11 10.96
N PHE A 163 7.56 -8.10 11.07
CA PHE A 163 7.91 -9.04 10.01
C PHE A 163 7.48 -10.44 10.45
N GLU A 164 6.43 -10.95 9.81
CA GLU A 164 5.88 -12.29 10.06
C GLU A 164 6.18 -13.19 8.85
N GLU A 165 6.81 -14.34 9.08
CA GLU A 165 7.08 -15.30 8.00
C GLU A 165 5.77 -15.94 7.52
N LYS A 166 5.60 -16.04 6.19
CA LYS A 166 4.38 -16.55 5.55
C LYS A 166 4.41 -18.08 5.37
#